data_AF-A0A1V6BWF6-F1
#
_entry.id   AF-A0A1V6BWF6-F1
#
_cell.length_a   1.000
_cell.length_b   1.000
_cell.length_c   1.000
_cell.angle_alpha   90.00
_cell.angle_beta   90.00
_cell.angle_gamma   90.00
#
_symmetry.space_group_name_H-M   'P 1'
#
loop_
_entity.id
_entity.type
_entity.pdbx_description
1 polymer ?
#
loop_
_entity_poly.entity_id
_entity_poly.type
_entity_poly.pdbx_seq_one_letter_code
_entity_poly.pdbx_strand_id
1 'polypeptide(L)' 'MTTSIKKRILLEIDDIPDNKANSILDYILFLKYKENIKIPNEITEQTFKDSDNNQNINAYSSLDNFFQKMEK' A
#
# COMPACT_ATOMS: atom_id res chain seq x y z
N MET A 1 13.60 4.85 -30.25
CA MET A 1 12.12 4.74 -30.32
C MET A 1 11.41 5.23 -29.06
N THR A 2 11.99 5.02 -27.86
CA THR A 2 11.44 5.46 -26.55
C THR A 2 11.26 6.97 -26.36
N THR A 3 12.09 7.80 -27.01
CA THR A 3 12.03 9.27 -26.91
C THR A 3 10.76 9.87 -27.51
N SER A 4 10.15 9.22 -28.51
CA SER A 4 8.92 9.69 -29.14
C SER A 4 7.69 9.46 -28.25
N ILE A 5 7.62 8.28 -27.61
CA ILE A 5 6.52 7.90 -26.72
C ILE A 5 6.51 8.74 -25.44
N LYS A 6 7.68 8.97 -24.82
CA LYS A 6 7.78 9.82 -23.62
C LYS A 6 7.31 11.25 -23.88
N LYS A 7 7.67 11.82 -25.04
CA LYS A 7 7.21 13.16 -25.44
C LYS A 7 5.70 13.22 -25.62
N ARG A 8 5.11 12.20 -26.23
CA ARG A 8 3.65 12.10 -26.38
C ARG A 8 2.95 12.04 -25.03
N ILE A 9 3.47 11.27 -24.07
CA ILE A 9 2.89 11.18 -22.72
C ILE A 9 2.89 12.53 -22.00
N LEU A 10 3.98 13.31 -22.12
CA LEU A 10 4.05 14.64 -21.50
C LEU A 10 3.00 15.60 -22.10
N LEU A 11 2.84 15.59 -23.43
CA LEU A 11 1.82 16.41 -24.11
C LEU A 11 0.39 16.05 -23.67
N GLU A 12 0.10 14.77 -23.49
CA GLU A 12 -1.22 14.30 -23.04
C GLU A 12 -1.47 14.64 -21.56
N ILE A 13 -0.42 14.73 -20.73
CA ILE A 13 -0.54 15.15 -19.32
C ILE A 13 -0.75 16.67 -19.22
N ASP A 14 -0.04 17.45 -20.03
CA ASP A 14 -0.14 18.91 -20.05
C ASP A 14 -1.54 19.42 -20.44
N ASP A 15 -2.31 18.62 -21.21
CA ASP A 15 -3.69 18.95 -21.63
C ASP A 15 -4.75 18.57 -20.59
N ILE A 16 -4.38 17.90 -19.49
CA ILE A 16 -5.35 17.46 -18.48
C ILE A 16 -5.63 18.58 -17.48
N PRO A 17 -6.92 18.87 -17.19
CA PRO A 17 -7.30 19.82 -16.15
C PRO A 17 -6.63 19.58 -14.79
N ASP A 18 -6.21 20.65 -14.13
CA ASP A 18 -5.53 20.64 -12.82
C ASP A 18 -6.28 19.87 -11.73
N ASN A 19 -7.62 19.85 -11.79
CA ASN A 19 -8.44 19.11 -10.83
C ASN A 19 -8.24 17.58 -10.89
N LYS A 20 -7.59 17.06 -11.94
CA LYS A 20 -7.22 15.65 -12.11
C LYS A 20 -5.72 15.39 -11.92
N ALA A 21 -4.92 16.44 -11.72
CA ALA A 21 -3.47 16.32 -11.58
C ALA A 21 -3.07 15.37 -10.43
N ASN A 22 -3.77 15.45 -9.30
CA ASN A 22 -3.55 14.56 -8.16
C ASN A 22 -3.82 13.09 -8.52
N SER A 23 -4.93 12.79 -9.20
CA SER A 23 -5.26 11.42 -9.60
C SER A 23 -4.26 10.84 -10.62
N ILE A 24 -3.71 11.68 -11.49
CA ILE A 24 -2.66 11.27 -12.44
C ILE A 24 -1.36 11.00 -11.70
N LEU A 25 -0.97 11.87 -10.77
CA LEU A 25 0.20 11.67 -9.93
C LEU A 25 0.09 10.36 -9.15
N ASP A 26 -1.06 10.11 -8.53
CA ASP A 26 -1.35 8.87 -7.80
C ASP A 26 -1.21 7.65 -8.71
N TYR A 27 -1.72 7.72 -9.94
CA TYR A 27 -1.62 6.62 -10.90
C TYR A 27 -0.17 6.39 -11.39
N ILE A 28 0.59 7.45 -11.62
CA ILE A 28 2.02 7.35 -11.97
C ILE A 28 2.82 6.72 -10.83
N LEU A 29 2.55 7.13 -9.59
CA LEU A 29 3.17 6.53 -8.40
C LEU A 29 2.77 5.06 -8.28
N PHE A 30 1.49 4.73 -8.44
CA PHE A 30 1.02 3.35 -8.47
C PHE A 30 1.77 2.52 -9.51
N LEU A 31 1.87 2.97 -10.77
CA LEU A 31 2.59 2.24 -11.81
C LEU A 31 4.09 2.08 -11.49
N LYS A 32 4.73 3.12 -10.97
CA LYS A 32 6.15 3.11 -10.63
C LYS A 32 6.47 2.13 -9.51
N TYR A 33 5.57 2.00 -8.54
CA TYR A 33 5.75 1.14 -7.37
C TYR A 33 4.96 -0.16 -7.45
N LYS A 34 4.22 -0.42 -8.54
CA LYS A 34 3.32 -1.57 -8.69
C LYS A 34 3.99 -2.91 -8.38
N GLU A 35 5.23 -3.08 -8.83
CA GLU A 35 6.02 -4.30 -8.58
C GLU A 35 6.46 -4.45 -7.11
N ASN A 36 6.47 -3.35 -6.35
CA ASN A 36 6.79 -3.32 -4.92
C ASN A 36 5.53 -3.37 -4.04
N ILE A 37 4.33 -3.26 -4.60
CA ILE A 37 3.08 -3.40 -3.85
C ILE A 37 2.85 -4.89 -3.59
N LYS A 38 3.20 -5.34 -2.39
CA LYS A 38 2.85 -6.69 -1.92
C LYS A 38 1.40 -6.68 -1.48
N ILE A 39 0.56 -7.43 -2.20
CA ILE A 39 -0.82 -7.66 -1.79
C ILE A 39 -0.80 -8.65 -0.62
N PRO A 40 -1.45 -8.34 0.52
CA PRO A 40 -1.63 -9.29 1.60
C PRO A 40 -2.23 -10.60 1.09
N ASN A 41 -1.72 -11.73 1.55
CA ASN A 41 -2.42 -12.99 1.32
C ASN A 41 -3.67 -13.08 2.23
N GLU A 42 -4.52 -14.07 1.99
CA GLU A 42 -5.80 -14.25 2.70
C GLU A 42 -5.61 -14.27 4.23
N ILE A 43 -4.54 -14.91 4.72
CA ILE A 43 -4.23 -14.99 6.16
C ILE A 43 -3.91 -13.60 6.72
N THR A 44 -3.09 -12.82 6.01
CA THR A 44 -2.71 -11.46 6.43
C THR A 44 -3.94 -10.54 6.41
N GLU A 45 -4.78 -10.65 5.38
CA GLU A 45 -6.02 -9.88 5.28
C GLU A 45 -7.00 -10.23 6.41
N GLN A 46 -7.14 -11.52 6.74
CA GLN A 46 -7.97 -11.95 7.86
C GLN A 46 -7.42 -11.44 9.20
N THR A 47 -6.09 -11.42 9.38
CA THR A 47 -5.46 -10.89 10.58
C THR A 47 -5.76 -9.40 10.78
N PHE A 48 -5.80 -8.62 9.68
CA PHE A 48 -6.21 -7.21 9.75
C PHE A 48 -7.69 -7.07 10.13
N LYS A 49 -8.59 -7.86 9.53
CA LYS A 49 -10.02 -7.86 9.89
C LYS A 49 -10.24 -8.22 11.36
N ASP A 50 -9.53 -9.23 11.86
CA ASP A 50 -9.63 -9.62 13.27
C ASP A 50 -9.15 -8.49 14.18
N SER A 51 -8.02 -7.85 13.83
CA SER A 51 -7.45 -6.74 14.60
C SER A 51 -8.36 -5.51 14.63
N ASP A 52 -8.93 -5.12 13.49
CA ASP A 52 -9.85 -3.97 13.39
C ASP A 52 -11.14 -4.19 14.21
N ASN A 53 -11.55 -5.46 14.36
CA ASN A 53 -12.72 -5.86 15.14
C ASN A 53 -12.38 -6.22 16.60
N ASN A 54 -11.15 -5.99 17.06
CA ASN A 54 -10.67 -6.39 18.39
C ASN A 54 -10.83 -7.90 18.69
N GLN A 55 -10.78 -8.74 17.67
CA GLN A 55 -10.80 -10.20 17.77
C GLN A 55 -9.38 -10.75 17.76
N ASN A 56 -9.14 -11.82 18.52
CA ASN A 56 -7.85 -12.52 18.55
C ASN A 56 -6.63 -11.63 18.93
N ILE A 57 -6.86 -10.51 19.62
CA ILE A 57 -5.81 -9.61 20.10
C ILE A 57 -5.38 -10.03 21.51
N ASN A 58 -4.08 -10.21 21.70
CA ASN A 58 -3.49 -10.39 23.02
C ASN A 58 -2.98 -9.07 23.57
N ALA A 59 -3.35 -8.74 24.80
CA ALA A 59 -2.80 -7.61 25.54
C ALA A 59 -1.74 -8.09 26.56
N TYR A 60 -0.70 -7.29 26.73
CA TYR A 60 0.42 -7.59 27.62
C TYR A 60 0.72 -6.39 28.50
N SER A 61 1.05 -6.64 29.77
CA SER A 61 1.34 -5.60 30.75
C SER A 61 2.79 -5.10 30.72
N SER A 62 3.70 -5.87 30.12
CA SER A 62 5.13 -5.55 29.97
C SER A 62 5.77 -6.38 28.85
N LEU A 63 7.00 -6.02 28.46
CA LEU A 63 7.80 -6.80 27.51
C LEU A 63 8.12 -8.20 28.04
N ASP A 64 8.46 -8.33 29.34
CA ASP A 64 8.74 -9.64 29.95
C ASP A 64 7.50 -10.56 29.88
N ASN A 65 6.30 -10.02 30.11
CA ASN A 65 5.04 -10.77 30.00
C ASN A 65 4.75 -11.23 28.56
N PHE A 66 5.12 -10.42 27.57
CA PHE A 66 4.99 -10.75 26.16
C PHE A 66 5.89 -11.95 25.78
N PHE A 67 7.19 -11.87 26.09
CA PHE A 67 8.13 -12.95 25.74
C PHE A 67 7.79 -14.27 26.45
N GLN A 68 7.40 -14.25 27.72
CA GLN A 68 6.97 -15.45 28.46
C GLN A 68 5.79 -16.20 27.80
N LYS A 69 4.91 -15.47 27.10
CA LYS A 69 3.74 -16.04 26.44
C LYS A 69 4.01 -16.46 24.99
N MET A 70 5.05 -15.92 24.34
CA MET A 70 5.46 -16.38 23.00
C MET A 70 6.23 -17.71 23.04
N GLU A 71 6.92 -18.01 24.14
CA GLU A 71 7.74 -19.22 24.28
C GLU A 71 6.98 -20.46 24.78
N LYS A 72 5.66 -20.35 25.00
CA LYS A 72 4.79 -21.45 25.42
C LYS A 72 3.96 -22.00 24.26
#